data_AF-A0A3D1ZX67-F1
#
_entry.id   AF-A0A3D1ZX67-F1
#
_cell.length_a   1.000
_cell.length_b   1.000
_cell.length_c   1.000
_cell.angle_alpha   90.00
_cell.angle_beta   90.00
_cell.angle_gamma   90.00
#
_symmetry.space_group_name_H-M   'P 1'
#
loop_
_entity.id
_entity.type
_entity.pdbx_description
1 polymer ?
#
loop_
_entity_poly.entity_id
_entity_poly.type
_entity_poly.pdbx_seq_one_letter_code
_entity_poly.pdbx_strand_id
1 'polypeptide(L)'
;HDGIGFLIMEYVPSKSLADLYHEQNGPMEPTKLLPILIQTARGLFVAHSHGVIHRDVKPANIMVSDSGEVKITDFGVSYSTNQEQITQDGMVVGTAQYISPEQAQGKHATPQSDIYSLGVVAYEGLCGHRPFTGATPVDIAAAHVNNPVPPLPDTIDVQLREFVMSMLAKDPLDRPKDALVVSRTLSRIERRLLDQQTQMADTMIVSSGGRLPRRVVSKPHISVSNDWKEQG
;
A
#
# COMPACT_ATOMS: atom_id res chain seq x y z
N HIS A 1 35.99 -28.24 0.20
CA HIS A 1 34.75 -28.57 -0.54
C HIS A 1 33.67 -27.85 0.21
N ASP A 2 33.50 -26.58 -0.11
CA ASP A 2 32.86 -25.64 0.81
C ASP A 2 31.38 -25.61 0.49
N GLY A 3 30.59 -26.07 1.47
CA GLY A 3 29.16 -26.26 1.36
C GLY A 3 28.45 -24.95 1.09
N ILE A 4 28.14 -24.71 -0.18
CA ILE A 4 27.21 -23.66 -0.58
C ILE A 4 25.81 -24.14 -0.16
N GLY A 5 25.18 -23.39 0.74
CA GLY A 5 23.78 -23.61 1.10
C GLY A 5 22.88 -23.19 -0.06
N PHE A 6 21.96 -24.06 -0.46
CA PHE A 6 20.93 -23.75 -1.44
C PHE A 6 19.59 -23.62 -0.71
N LEU A 7 18.87 -22.51 -0.95
CA LEU A 7 17.49 -22.36 -0.52
C LEU A 7 16.59 -22.65 -1.72
N ILE A 8 15.84 -23.75 -1.67
CA ILE A 8 14.84 -24.09 -2.70
C ILE A 8 13.50 -23.49 -2.24
N MET A 9 12.99 -22.54 -3.01
CA MET A 9 11.69 -21.91 -2.79
C MET A 9 10.76 -22.18 -3.98
N GLU A 10 9.46 -21.98 -3.79
CA GLU A 10 8.47 -22.01 -4.87
C GLU A 10 8.87 -21.00 -5.96
N TYR A 11 8.98 -21.45 -7.22
CA TYR A 11 9.12 -20.54 -8.35
C TYR A 11 7.78 -19.86 -8.61
N VAL A 12 7.69 -18.56 -8.31
CA VAL A 12 6.50 -17.77 -8.57
C VAL A 12 6.73 -17.01 -9.89
N PRO A 13 6.08 -17.38 -11.01
CA PRO A 13 6.15 -16.63 -12.27
C PRO A 13 5.38 -15.31 -12.10
N SER A 14 6.03 -14.36 -11.43
CA SER A 14 5.45 -13.10 -10.97
C SER A 14 6.49 -12.01 -11.09
N LYS A 15 6.05 -10.79 -11.40
CA LYS A 15 6.92 -9.62 -11.39
C LYS A 15 7.06 -9.13 -9.95
N SER A 16 8.22 -8.59 -9.61
CA SER A 16 8.35 -7.84 -8.37
C SER A 16 7.64 -6.49 -8.51
N LEU A 17 7.25 -5.88 -7.39
CA LEU A 17 6.72 -4.51 -7.40
C LEU A 17 7.77 -3.51 -7.93
N ALA A 18 9.07 -3.82 -7.81
CA ALA A 18 10.13 -3.04 -8.44
C ALA A 18 10.03 -3.05 -9.97
N ASP A 19 9.76 -4.22 -10.56
CA ASP A 19 9.56 -4.35 -12.01
C ASP A 19 8.32 -3.56 -12.45
N LEU A 20 7.23 -3.64 -11.66
CA LEU A 20 6.01 -2.86 -11.94
C LEU A 20 6.26 -1.35 -11.89
N TYR A 21 7.06 -0.86 -10.93
CA TYR A 21 7.43 0.56 -10.86
C TYR A 21 8.26 0.98 -12.07
N HIS A 22 9.20 0.13 -12.50
CA HIS A 22 10.03 0.40 -13.67
C HIS A 22 9.18 0.48 -14.96
N GLU A 23 8.25 -0.45 -15.16
CA GLU A 23 7.36 -0.47 -16.32
C GLU A 23 6.38 0.70 -16.34
N GLN A 24 5.87 1.09 -15.17
CA GLN A 24 4.96 2.23 -15.04
C GLN A 24 5.64 3.56 -15.39
N ASN A 25 6.95 3.69 -15.15
CA ASN A 25 7.77 4.89 -15.41
C ASN A 25 7.15 6.18 -14.84
N GLY A 26 6.73 6.13 -13.58
CA GLY A 26 6.09 7.25 -12.87
C GLY A 26 5.19 6.77 -11.74
N PRO A 27 4.35 7.67 -11.19
CA PRO A 27 3.36 7.32 -10.18
C PRO A 27 2.44 6.18 -10.65
N MET A 28 2.10 5.29 -9.71
CA MET A 28 1.07 4.28 -9.87
C MET A 28 -0.26 4.79 -9.32
N GLU A 29 -1.34 4.54 -10.06
CA GLU A 29 -2.70 4.86 -9.61
C GLU A 29 -3.00 4.20 -8.24
N PRO A 30 -3.57 4.94 -7.27
CA PRO A 30 -3.88 4.38 -5.95
C PRO A 30 -4.71 3.10 -5.99
N THR A 31 -5.66 3.00 -6.93
CA THR A 31 -6.52 1.80 -7.08
C THR A 31 -5.78 0.57 -7.59
N LYS A 32 -4.58 0.73 -8.16
CA LYS A 32 -3.68 -0.39 -8.52
C LYS A 32 -2.70 -0.72 -7.40
N LEU A 33 -2.19 0.30 -6.70
CA LEU A 33 -1.17 0.14 -5.67
C LEU A 33 -1.76 -0.39 -4.34
N LEU A 34 -2.92 0.12 -3.92
CA LEU A 34 -3.53 -0.24 -2.63
C LEU A 34 -3.80 -1.75 -2.47
N PRO A 35 -4.36 -2.48 -3.47
CA PRO A 35 -4.53 -3.93 -3.36
C PRO A 35 -3.23 -4.66 -3.00
N ILE A 36 -2.10 -4.19 -3.54
CA ILE A 36 -0.78 -4.78 -3.31
C ILE A 36 -0.34 -4.51 -1.86
N LEU A 37 -0.35 -3.24 -1.44
CA LEU A 37 0.04 -2.81 -0.09
C LEU A 37 -0.82 -3.47 0.99
N ILE A 38 -2.13 -3.62 0.74
CA ILE A 38 -3.09 -4.26 1.65
C ILE A 38 -2.69 -5.72 1.90
N GLN A 39 -2.37 -6.47 0.85
CA GLN A 39 -1.95 -7.87 0.95
C GLN A 39 -0.57 -7.99 1.61
N THR A 40 0.40 -7.14 1.24
CA THR A 40 1.70 -7.08 1.90
C THR A 40 1.57 -6.85 3.40
N ALA A 41 0.75 -5.88 3.82
CA ALA A 41 0.50 -5.60 5.23
C ALA A 41 -0.14 -6.79 5.97
N ARG A 42 -1.01 -7.57 5.32
CA ARG A 42 -1.56 -8.81 5.89
C ARG A 42 -0.48 -9.88 6.07
N GLY A 43 0.35 -10.09 5.06
CA GLY A 43 1.46 -11.05 5.12
C GLY A 43 2.45 -10.70 6.23
N LEU A 44 2.83 -9.42 6.33
CA LEU A 44 3.69 -8.93 7.42
C LEU A 44 3.05 -9.15 8.79
N PHE A 45 1.76 -8.85 8.96
CA PHE A 45 1.07 -9.10 10.23
C PHE A 45 1.10 -10.58 10.65
N VAL A 46 0.92 -11.49 9.69
CA VAL A 46 1.01 -12.95 9.95
C VAL A 46 2.43 -13.34 10.35
N ALA A 47 3.46 -12.81 9.70
CA ALA A 47 4.85 -13.05 10.11
C ALA A 47 5.14 -12.52 11.52
N HIS A 48 4.72 -11.28 11.79
CA HIS A 48 4.91 -10.61 13.09
C HIS A 48 4.22 -11.37 14.24
N SER A 49 3.04 -11.94 14.00
CA SER A 49 2.32 -12.72 15.02
C SER A 49 3.01 -14.05 15.38
N HIS A 50 3.94 -14.51 14.53
CA HIS A 50 4.81 -15.66 14.78
C HIS A 50 6.22 -15.25 15.22
N GLY A 51 6.43 -13.97 15.57
CA GLY A 51 7.72 -13.46 16.03
C GLY A 51 8.76 -13.28 14.92
N VAL A 52 8.36 -13.38 13.64
CA VAL A 52 9.24 -13.17 12.50
C VAL A 52 9.13 -11.72 12.03
N ILE A 53 10.26 -11.02 11.96
CA ILE A 53 10.36 -9.66 11.42
C ILE A 53 11.07 -9.77 10.07
N HIS A 54 10.57 -9.09 9.04
CA HIS A 54 11.11 -9.21 7.69
C HIS A 54 12.46 -8.51 7.55
N ARG A 55 12.61 -7.29 8.08
CA ARG A 55 13.84 -6.47 8.14
C ARG A 55 14.31 -5.86 6.81
N ASP A 56 13.73 -6.25 5.69
CA ASP A 56 14.14 -5.84 4.33
C ASP A 56 12.91 -5.70 3.41
N VAL A 57 11.87 -5.03 3.89
CA VAL A 57 10.67 -4.76 3.07
C VAL A 57 11.03 -3.73 2.02
N LYS A 58 10.93 -4.12 0.74
CA LYS A 58 11.20 -3.26 -0.42
C LYS A 58 10.46 -3.81 -1.65
N PRO A 59 10.30 -3.03 -2.73
CA PRO A 59 9.51 -3.45 -3.90
C PRO A 59 10.05 -4.74 -4.55
N ALA A 60 11.36 -4.97 -4.50
CA ALA A 60 11.99 -6.19 -5.03
C ALA A 60 11.60 -7.48 -4.28
N ASN A 61 11.16 -7.37 -3.02
CA ASN A 61 10.76 -8.52 -2.17
C ASN A 61 9.23 -8.68 -2.11
N ILE A 62 8.48 -7.93 -2.93
CA ILE A 62 7.02 -7.99 -3.03
C ILE A 62 6.69 -8.49 -4.43
N MET A 63 6.36 -9.77 -4.51
CA MET A 63 6.03 -10.45 -5.77
C MET A 63 4.54 -10.31 -6.06
N VAL A 64 4.19 -9.95 -7.29
CA VAL A 64 2.82 -9.74 -7.74
C VAL A 64 2.56 -10.64 -8.95
N SER A 65 1.65 -11.60 -8.80
CA SER A 65 1.24 -12.47 -9.89
C SER A 65 0.33 -11.75 -10.89
N ASP A 66 0.15 -12.34 -12.07
CA ASP A 66 -0.81 -11.85 -13.07
C ASP A 66 -2.27 -11.90 -12.58
N SER A 67 -2.56 -12.74 -11.58
CA SER A 67 -3.88 -12.80 -10.92
C SER A 67 -4.05 -11.77 -9.80
N GLY A 68 -3.01 -10.96 -9.51
CA GLY A 68 -3.02 -9.96 -8.44
C GLY A 68 -2.74 -10.51 -7.04
N GLU A 69 -2.30 -11.77 -6.93
CA GLU A 69 -1.85 -12.36 -5.67
C GLU A 69 -0.49 -11.77 -5.28
N VAL A 70 -0.36 -11.36 -4.03
CA VAL A 70 0.92 -10.85 -3.49
C VAL A 70 1.59 -11.89 -2.62
N LYS A 71 2.87 -12.15 -2.92
CA LYS A 71 3.75 -12.96 -2.07
C LYS A 71 4.93 -12.10 -1.60
N ILE A 72 5.32 -12.29 -0.34
CA ILE A 72 6.46 -11.60 0.26
C ILE A 72 7.61 -12.61 0.30
N THR A 73 8.78 -12.23 -0.21
CA THR A 73 9.96 -13.10 -0.31
C THR A 73 11.11 -12.60 0.55
N ASP A 74 12.15 -13.42 0.71
CA ASP A 74 13.43 -13.01 1.30
C ASP A 74 13.30 -12.43 2.72
N PHE A 75 12.50 -13.09 3.56
CA PHE A 75 12.42 -12.81 5.00
C PHE A 75 13.79 -12.98 5.65
N GLY A 76 14.52 -11.87 5.82
CA GLY A 76 15.71 -11.74 6.65
C GLY A 76 16.85 -12.72 6.41
N VAL A 77 16.83 -13.54 5.36
CA VAL A 77 17.84 -14.60 5.10
C VAL A 77 19.24 -14.01 4.92
N SER A 78 19.32 -12.73 4.56
CA SER A 78 20.55 -11.94 4.42
C SER A 78 21.14 -11.41 5.74
N TYR A 79 20.41 -11.45 6.86
CA TYR A 79 20.80 -10.78 8.09
C TYR A 79 20.78 -11.75 9.28
N SER A 80 21.72 -12.69 9.24
CA SER A 80 22.06 -13.53 10.38
C SER A 80 22.36 -12.65 11.60
N THR A 81 21.85 -13.07 12.75
CA THR A 81 21.61 -12.31 14.01
C THR A 81 22.81 -11.59 14.63
N ASN A 82 24.00 -11.67 14.02
CA ASN A 82 25.28 -11.14 14.50
C ASN A 82 26.04 -10.25 13.49
N GLN A 83 25.49 -9.96 12.30
CA GLN A 83 26.12 -8.97 11.41
C GLN A 83 25.61 -7.58 11.77
N GLU A 84 26.51 -6.74 12.28
CA GLU A 84 26.26 -5.32 12.47
C GLU A 84 25.69 -4.75 11.15
N GLN A 85 24.52 -4.11 11.22
CA GLN A 85 23.85 -3.47 10.05
C GLN A 85 24.71 -2.35 9.44
N ILE A 86 25.69 -1.91 10.22
CA ILE A 86 26.71 -0.92 9.93
C ILE A 86 28.03 -1.65 10.13
N THR A 87 28.88 -1.78 9.11
CA THR A 87 30.22 -2.37 9.31
C THR A 87 31.01 -1.57 10.35
N GLN A 88 32.08 -2.16 10.91
CA GLN A 88 33.01 -1.46 11.82
C GLN A 88 33.57 -0.14 11.26
N ASP A 89 33.47 0.10 9.95
CA ASP A 89 33.86 1.33 9.26
C ASP A 89 32.72 2.33 9.00
N GLY A 90 31.51 2.10 9.55
CA GLY A 90 30.35 2.98 9.35
C GLY A 90 29.59 2.76 8.03
N MET A 91 29.88 1.70 7.27
CA MET A 91 29.17 1.43 6.01
C MET A 91 27.88 0.65 6.24
N VAL A 92 26.77 1.18 5.72
CA VAL A 92 25.48 0.45 5.63
C VAL A 92 25.63 -0.69 4.61
N VAL A 93 25.52 -1.94 5.06
CA VAL A 93 25.56 -3.12 4.16
C VAL A 93 24.16 -3.39 3.63
N GLY A 94 23.88 -2.93 2.41
CA GLY A 94 22.62 -3.20 1.69
C GLY A 94 21.94 -1.96 1.13
N THR A 95 20.69 -2.12 0.68
CA THR A 95 19.91 -1.05 0.03
C THR A 95 19.32 -0.11 1.09
N ALA A 96 20.05 0.96 1.43
CA ALA A 96 19.63 1.99 2.41
C ALA A 96 18.32 2.73 2.05
N GLN A 97 17.75 2.49 0.86
CA GLN A 97 16.62 3.23 0.31
C GLN A 97 15.29 3.00 1.02
N TYR A 98 15.17 1.91 1.78
CA TYR A 98 13.93 1.52 2.49
C TYR A 98 14.20 1.25 3.98
N ILE A 99 15.39 1.59 4.48
CA ILE A 99 15.78 1.30 5.86
C ILE A 99 14.97 2.15 6.83
N SER A 100 14.55 1.56 7.95
CA SER A 100 13.91 2.32 9.02
C SER A 100 14.92 3.19 9.80
N PRO A 101 14.48 4.31 10.41
CA PRO A 101 15.37 5.18 11.19
C PRO A 101 16.11 4.43 12.30
N GLU A 102 15.43 3.53 13.00
CA GLU A 102 16.02 2.74 14.08
C GLU A 102 17.06 1.74 13.57
N GLN A 103 16.83 1.09 12.41
CA GLN A 103 17.83 0.21 11.79
C GLN A 103 19.04 1.00 11.28
N ALA A 104 18.83 2.20 10.71
CA ALA A 104 19.92 3.10 10.31
C ALA A 104 20.76 3.58 11.51
N GLN A 105 20.19 3.59 12.71
CA GLN A 105 20.88 3.86 13.97
C GLN A 105 21.52 2.59 14.60
N GLY A 106 21.44 1.44 13.93
CA GLY A 106 21.96 0.17 14.43
C GLY A 106 21.12 -0.49 15.53
N LYS A 107 19.88 -0.02 15.76
CA LYS A 107 18.95 -0.65 16.71
C LYS A 107 18.31 -1.88 16.07
N HIS A 108 17.88 -2.82 16.89
CA HIS A 108 17.16 -3.99 16.41
C HIS A 108 15.87 -3.60 15.68
N ALA A 109 15.69 -4.19 14.50
CA ALA A 109 14.43 -4.10 13.76
C ALA A 109 13.28 -4.67 14.60
N THR A 110 12.11 -4.08 14.45
CA THR A 110 10.85 -4.49 15.08
C THR A 110 9.75 -4.58 14.01
N PRO A 111 8.54 -5.08 14.33
CA PRO A 111 7.39 -4.96 13.44
C PRO A 111 7.15 -3.53 12.90
N GLN A 112 7.45 -2.50 13.71
CA GLN A 112 7.33 -1.10 13.30
C GLN A 112 8.36 -0.71 12.23
N SER A 113 9.51 -1.38 12.17
CA SER A 113 10.52 -1.17 11.15
C SER A 113 9.99 -1.59 9.77
N ASP A 114 9.32 -2.74 9.70
CA ASP A 114 8.68 -3.22 8.47
C ASP A 114 7.54 -2.30 8.02
N ILE A 115 6.77 -1.72 8.97
CA ILE A 115 5.72 -0.74 8.66
C ILE A 115 6.32 0.53 8.04
N TYR A 116 7.43 1.01 8.58
CA TYR A 116 8.13 2.17 8.02
C TYR A 116 8.59 1.89 6.59
N SER A 117 9.27 0.76 6.37
CA SER A 117 9.73 0.35 5.05
C SER A 117 8.58 0.18 4.06
N LEU A 118 7.45 -0.40 4.47
CA LEU A 118 6.23 -0.45 3.65
C LEU A 118 5.67 0.95 3.37
N GLY A 119 5.81 1.90 4.29
CA GLY A 119 5.49 3.32 4.07
C GLY A 119 6.35 3.94 2.98
N VAL A 120 7.64 3.59 2.93
CA VAL A 120 8.56 4.05 1.87
C VAL A 120 8.16 3.47 0.52
N VAL A 121 7.79 2.19 0.47
CA VAL A 121 7.23 1.55 -0.73
C VAL A 121 5.97 2.26 -1.20
N ALA A 122 5.03 2.53 -0.29
CA ALA A 122 3.80 3.26 -0.63
C ALA A 122 4.10 4.67 -1.15
N TYR A 123 5.03 5.38 -0.53
CA TYR A 123 5.47 6.70 -0.98
C TYR A 123 6.04 6.65 -2.40
N GLU A 124 6.95 5.72 -2.68
CA GLU A 124 7.57 5.58 -4.00
C GLU A 124 6.53 5.26 -5.07
N GLY A 125 5.61 4.34 -4.79
CA GLY A 125 4.53 4.02 -5.72
C GLY A 125 3.62 5.21 -6.01
N LEU A 126 3.32 6.04 -5.00
CA LEU A 126 2.43 7.20 -5.16
C LEU A 126 3.12 8.42 -5.79
N CYS A 127 4.42 8.61 -5.58
CA CYS A 127 5.19 9.74 -6.13
C CYS A 127 5.90 9.41 -7.44
N GLY A 128 6.10 8.12 -7.74
CA GLY A 128 7.02 7.65 -8.78
C GLY A 128 8.50 7.78 -8.39
N HIS A 129 8.81 8.23 -7.17
CA HIS A 129 10.18 8.35 -6.65
C HIS A 129 10.20 8.21 -5.13
N ARG A 130 11.35 7.81 -4.59
CA ARG A 130 11.56 7.62 -3.15
C ARG A 130 11.59 8.94 -2.38
N PRO A 131 11.29 8.93 -1.07
CA PRO A 131 11.31 10.15 -0.25
C PRO A 131 12.72 10.71 -0.06
N PHE A 132 13.75 9.85 -0.05
CA PHE A 132 15.14 10.25 0.12
C PHE A 132 16.03 9.65 -0.95
N THR A 133 16.96 10.46 -1.44
CA THR A 133 18.05 10.09 -2.36
C THR A 133 19.35 10.70 -1.84
N GLY A 134 20.49 10.14 -2.24
CA GLY A 134 21.80 10.56 -1.77
C GLY A 134 22.92 9.97 -2.61
N ALA A 135 24.12 10.53 -2.50
CA ALA A 135 25.29 10.08 -3.26
C ALA A 135 25.80 8.71 -2.75
N THR A 136 25.65 8.47 -1.45
CA THR A 136 26.05 7.21 -0.81
C THR A 136 24.89 6.57 -0.03
N PRO A 137 24.94 5.26 0.25
CA PRO A 137 23.98 4.61 1.14
C PRO A 137 23.94 5.22 2.54
N VAL A 138 25.08 5.72 3.03
CA VAL A 138 25.18 6.39 4.33
C VAL A 138 24.39 7.70 4.34
N ASP A 139 24.47 8.49 3.27
CA ASP A 139 23.70 9.74 3.14
C ASP A 139 22.19 9.47 3.18
N ILE A 140 21.76 8.41 2.49
CA ILE A 140 20.34 8.00 2.44
C ILE A 140 19.88 7.53 3.81
N ALA A 141 20.66 6.69 4.49
CA ALA A 141 20.35 6.24 5.85
C ALA A 141 20.28 7.42 6.84
N ALA A 142 21.22 8.37 6.75
CA ALA A 142 21.19 9.59 7.55
C ALA A 142 19.95 10.44 7.26
N ALA A 143 19.49 10.52 6.02
CA ALA A 143 18.25 11.21 5.66
C ALA A 143 17.01 10.53 6.27
N HIS A 144 16.95 9.20 6.28
CA HIS A 144 15.89 8.46 6.97
C HIS A 144 15.84 8.79 8.46
N VAL A 145 16.99 9.01 9.11
CA VAL A 145 17.06 9.39 10.52
C VAL A 145 16.69 10.85 10.76
N ASN A 146 17.28 11.77 10.01
CA ASN A 146 17.32 13.19 10.39
C ASN A 146 16.38 14.09 9.58
N ASN A 147 16.12 13.75 8.32
CA ASN A 147 15.41 14.66 7.42
C ASN A 147 13.89 14.45 7.56
N PRO A 148 13.09 15.53 7.56
CA PRO A 148 11.65 15.40 7.44
C PRO A 148 11.32 14.70 6.12
N VAL A 149 10.30 13.84 6.15
CA VAL A 149 9.80 13.16 4.95
C VAL A 149 9.13 14.22 4.08
N PRO A 150 9.50 14.38 2.80
CA PRO A 150 8.81 15.33 1.93
C PRO A 150 7.32 15.00 1.85
N PRO A 151 6.43 16.01 1.73
CA PRO A 151 5.01 15.74 1.65
C PRO A 151 4.65 15.04 0.33
N LEU A 152 3.72 14.08 0.39
CA LEU A 152 3.12 13.52 -0.82
C LEU A 152 2.34 14.61 -1.59
N PRO A 153 2.27 14.54 -2.93
CA PRO A 153 1.52 15.46 -3.77
C PRO A 153 0.05 15.66 -3.34
N ASP A 154 -0.47 16.88 -3.54
CA ASP A 154 -1.88 17.22 -3.28
C ASP A 154 -2.87 16.55 -4.25
N THR A 155 -2.37 16.01 -5.36
CA THR A 155 -3.15 15.20 -6.31
C THR A 155 -3.58 13.86 -5.72
N ILE A 156 -2.90 13.39 -4.66
CA ILE A 156 -3.27 12.17 -3.93
C ILE A 156 -4.36 12.52 -2.92
N ASP A 157 -5.31 11.60 -2.73
CA ASP A 157 -6.34 11.70 -1.72
C ASP A 157 -5.76 12.02 -0.33
N VAL A 158 -6.38 12.97 0.37
CA VAL A 158 -5.88 13.50 1.65
C VAL A 158 -5.74 12.42 2.73
N GLN A 159 -6.70 11.51 2.85
CA GLN A 159 -6.63 10.46 3.88
C GLN A 159 -5.55 9.44 3.54
N LEU A 160 -5.37 9.12 2.26
CA LEU A 160 -4.28 8.27 1.80
C LEU A 160 -2.93 8.91 2.11
N ARG A 161 -2.78 10.20 1.77
CA ARG A 161 -1.56 10.96 2.05
C ARG A 161 -1.23 10.96 3.54
N GLU A 162 -2.16 11.40 4.38
CA GLU A 162 -1.95 11.46 5.83
C GLU A 162 -1.60 10.09 6.41
N PHE A 163 -2.28 9.02 5.95
CA PHE A 163 -2.03 7.69 6.46
C PHE A 163 -0.65 7.15 6.06
N VAL A 164 -0.23 7.32 4.80
CA VAL A 164 1.13 6.93 4.36
C VAL A 164 2.18 7.75 5.10
N MET A 165 1.96 9.05 5.31
CA MET A 165 2.88 9.88 6.09
C MET A 165 2.96 9.42 7.56
N SER A 166 1.88 8.90 8.16
CA SER A 166 1.92 8.33 9.51
C SER A 166 2.77 7.06 9.61
N MET A 167 2.81 6.23 8.56
CA MET A 167 3.70 5.06 8.50
C MET A 167 5.18 5.47 8.49
N LEU A 168 5.48 6.67 7.98
CA LEU A 168 6.82 7.23 7.84
C LEU A 168 7.26 8.09 9.03
N ALA A 169 6.52 8.05 10.14
CA ALA A 169 6.92 8.71 11.37
C ALA A 169 8.30 8.20 11.86
N LYS A 170 9.14 9.11 12.35
CA LYS A 170 10.51 8.77 12.77
C LYS A 170 10.49 7.92 14.03
N ASP A 171 9.69 8.30 15.02
CA ASP A 171 9.45 7.49 16.21
C ASP A 171 8.55 6.29 15.84
N PRO A 172 8.98 5.03 16.10
CA PRO A 172 8.16 3.85 15.91
C PRO A 172 6.80 3.89 16.62
N LEU A 173 6.66 4.62 17.74
CA LEU A 173 5.43 4.72 18.53
C LEU A 173 4.37 5.61 17.88
N ASP A 174 4.78 6.52 16.99
CA ASP A 174 3.89 7.42 16.25
C ASP A 174 3.33 6.77 14.97
N ARG A 175 3.83 5.59 14.61
CA ARG A 175 3.37 4.81 13.45
C ARG A 175 2.08 4.04 13.79
N PRO A 176 1.33 3.53 12.78
CA PRO A 176 0.23 2.60 13.03
C PRO A 176 0.66 1.45 13.95
N LYS A 177 -0.24 1.07 14.86
CA LYS A 177 0.04 0.11 15.95
C LYS A 177 0.62 -1.23 15.46
N ASP A 178 0.11 -1.73 14.34
CA ASP A 178 0.54 -3.00 13.74
C ASP A 178 0.18 -3.02 12.24
N ALA A 179 0.72 -4.01 11.52
CA ALA A 179 0.46 -4.17 10.09
C ALA A 179 -1.00 -4.55 9.75
N LEU A 180 -1.78 -5.07 10.72
CA LEU A 180 -3.21 -5.32 10.52
C LEU A 180 -4.01 -4.00 10.49
N VAL A 181 -3.66 -3.03 11.33
CA VAL A 181 -4.20 -1.66 11.26
C VAL A 181 -3.88 -1.04 9.91
N VAL A 182 -2.64 -1.19 9.41
CA VAL A 182 -2.25 -0.74 8.07
C VAL A 182 -3.17 -1.35 7.00
N SER A 183 -3.28 -2.68 6.96
CA SER A 183 -4.12 -3.35 5.97
C SER A 183 -5.59 -2.88 6.02
N ARG A 184 -6.18 -2.83 7.22
CA ARG A 184 -7.59 -2.46 7.40
C ARG A 184 -7.86 -1.01 7.00
N THR A 185 -6.97 -0.08 7.34
CA THR A 185 -7.13 1.33 7.01
C THR A 185 -6.97 1.54 5.51
N LEU A 186 -5.95 0.96 4.88
CA LEU A 186 -5.78 1.02 3.43
C LEU A 186 -6.98 0.41 2.68
N SER A 187 -7.54 -0.71 3.13
CA SER A 187 -8.75 -1.29 2.53
C SER A 187 -9.99 -0.39 2.66
N ARG A 188 -10.10 0.42 3.72
CA ARG A 188 -11.20 1.40 3.84
C ARG A 188 -11.03 2.55 2.87
N ILE A 189 -9.80 3.05 2.75
CA ILE A 189 -9.44 4.12 1.81
C ILE A 189 -9.68 3.65 0.37
N GLU A 190 -9.19 2.46 0.01
CA GLU A 190 -9.36 1.84 -1.31
C GLU A 190 -10.84 1.77 -1.73
N ARG A 191 -11.70 1.20 -0.87
CA ARG A 191 -13.14 1.11 -1.16
C ARG A 191 -13.75 2.48 -1.43
N ARG A 192 -13.42 3.47 -0.60
CA ARG A 192 -13.92 4.84 -0.80
C ARG A 192 -13.46 5.44 -2.13
N LEU A 193 -12.20 5.22 -2.52
CA LEU A 193 -11.68 5.72 -3.79
C LEU A 193 -12.37 5.06 -4.99
N LEU A 194 -12.64 3.75 -4.90
CA LEU A 194 -13.39 3.02 -5.92
C LEU A 194 -14.84 3.54 -6.03
N ASP A 195 -15.52 3.73 -4.90
CA ASP A 195 -16.89 4.27 -4.87
C ASP A 195 -16.96 5.67 -5.50
N GLN A 196 -15.98 6.53 -5.24
CA GLN A 196 -15.86 7.86 -5.85
C GLN A 196 -15.66 7.78 -7.37
N GLN A 197 -14.80 6.88 -7.85
CA GLN A 197 -14.59 6.67 -9.27
C GLN A 197 -15.87 6.19 -9.98
N THR A 198 -16.62 5.26 -9.37
CA THR A 198 -17.91 4.78 -9.91
C THR A 198 -18.95 5.90 -9.98
N GLN A 199 -19.10 6.69 -8.91
CA GLN A 199 -20.05 7.81 -8.89
C GLN A 199 -19.72 8.88 -9.94
N MET A 200 -18.43 9.19 -10.14
CA MET A 200 -17.98 10.12 -11.17
C MET A 200 -18.30 9.58 -12.58
N ALA A 201 -18.05 8.30 -12.83
CA ALA A 201 -18.35 7.66 -14.11
C ALA A 201 -19.86 7.68 -14.41
N ASP A 202 -20.71 7.33 -13.43
CA ASP A 202 -22.17 7.37 -13.57
C ASP A 202 -22.69 8.78 -13.86
N THR A 203 -22.13 9.79 -13.17
CA THR A 203 -22.50 11.20 -13.38
C THR A 203 -22.16 11.67 -14.80
N MET A 204 -21.00 11.29 -15.33
CA MET A 204 -20.59 11.63 -16.70
C MET A 204 -21.47 10.95 -17.76
N ILE A 205 -21.90 9.71 -17.54
CA ILE A 205 -22.82 8.98 -18.43
C ILE A 205 -24.19 9.67 -18.46
N VAL A 206 -24.71 10.09 -17.30
CA VAL A 206 -26.00 10.80 -17.21
C VAL A 206 -25.93 12.19 -17.88
N SER A 207 -24.80 12.91 -17.78
CA SER A 207 -24.65 14.22 -18.42
C SER A 207 -24.46 14.16 -19.94
N SER A 208 -23.92 13.06 -20.48
CA SER A 208 -23.68 12.88 -21.91
C SER A 208 -24.86 12.22 -22.66
N GLY A 209 -25.70 11.45 -21.94
CA GLY A 209 -26.89 10.79 -22.47
C GLY A 209 -28.18 11.60 -22.30
N GLY A 210 -28.26 12.80 -22.89
CA GLY A 210 -29.43 13.68 -22.82
C GLY A 210 -30.72 13.14 -23.45
N ARG A 211 -31.34 12.13 -22.83
CA ARG A 211 -32.78 11.82 -22.88
C ARG A 211 -33.19 11.21 -21.55
N LEU A 212 -33.78 12.05 -20.69
CA LEU A 212 -34.49 11.60 -19.49
C LEU A 212 -35.61 10.61 -19.90
N PRO A 213 -35.67 9.38 -19.36
CA PRO A 213 -36.85 8.55 -19.55
C PRO A 213 -38.04 9.22 -18.85
N ARG A 214 -39.07 9.57 -19.63
CA ARG A 214 -40.34 10.08 -19.10
C ARG A 214 -40.91 9.02 -18.14
N ARG A 215 -41.00 9.37 -16.86
CA ARG A 215 -41.77 8.60 -15.87
C ARG A 215 -43.25 8.70 -16.26
N VAL A 216 -43.79 7.63 -16.84
CA VAL A 216 -45.23 7.50 -17.10
C VAL A 216 -45.90 7.25 -15.76
N VAL A 217 -46.54 8.28 -15.21
CA VAL A 217 -47.44 8.12 -14.07
C VAL A 217 -48.81 7.78 -14.64
N SER A 218 -49.22 6.52 -14.51
CA SER A 218 -50.60 6.11 -14.79
C SER A 218 -51.53 6.74 -13.74
N LYS A 219 -52.49 7.56 -14.19
CA LYS A 219 -53.60 8.01 -13.34
C LYS A 219 -54.53 6.82 -13.07
N PRO A 220 -55.03 6.62 -11.84
CA PRO A 220 -56.07 5.64 -11.58
C PRO A 220 -57.38 6.06 -12.25
N HIS A 221 -58.00 5.14 -12.96
CA HIS A 221 -59.36 5.29 -13.49
C HIS A 221 -60.35 5.20 -12.33
N ILE A 222 -61.07 6.29 -12.04
CA ILE A 222 -62.25 6.26 -11.16
C ILE A 222 -63.43 5.81 -12.01
N SER A 223 -63.94 4.62 -11.77
CA SER A 223 -65.20 4.15 -12.31
C SER A 223 -66.34 4.65 -11.43
N VAL A 224 -67.11 5.62 -11.93
CA VAL A 224 -68.38 6.03 -11.33
C VAL A 224 -69.39 4.93 -11.64
N SER A 225 -69.85 4.20 -10.62
CA SER A 225 -71.03 3.34 -10.71
C SER A 225 -72.24 4.16 -10.23
N ASN A 226 -73.10 4.50 -11.18
CA ASN A 226 -74.49 4.87 -10.90
C ASN A 226 -75.29 3.58 -10.97
N ASP A 227 -75.85 3.14 -9.85
CA ASP A 227 -77.00 2.24 -9.86
C ASP A 227 -78.07 2.81 -8.94
N TRP A 228 -79.12 3.31 -9.59
CA TRP A 228 -80.43 3.60 -9.02
C TRP A 228 -81.36 2.44 -9.34
N LYS A 229 -82.09 1.95 -8.31
CA LYS A 229 -83.42 1.28 -8.28
C LYS A 229 -83.46 0.29 -7.13
N GLU A 230 -84.54 0.01 -6.41
CA GLU A 230 -85.88 0.56 -6.25
C GLU A 230 -86.46 -0.16 -5.02
N GLN A 231 -87.27 0.53 -4.22
CA GLN A 231 -88.48 0.06 -3.51
C GLN A 231 -88.44 -1.21 -2.62
N GLY A 232 -88.87 -1.04 -1.37
CA GLY A 232 -89.27 -2.10 -0.44
C GLY A 232 -89.17 -1.67 1.01
#